data_AF-A0A1V4U418-F1
#
_entry.id   AF-A0A1V4U418-F1
#
_cell.length_a   1.000
_cell.length_b   1.000
_cell.length_c   1.000
_cell.angle_alpha   90.00
_cell.angle_beta   90.00
_cell.angle_gamma   90.00
#
_symmetry.space_group_name_H-M   'P 1'
#
loop_
_entity.id
_entity.type
_entity.pdbx_description
1 polymer ?
#
loop_
_entity_poly.entity_id
_entity_poly.type
_entity_poly.pdbx_seq_one_letter_code
_entity_poly.pdbx_strand_id
1 'polypeptide(L)'
;MTAYSQIKIGALVLVLAALLLFAGCTQPSPIVQTTPAPTATTAAPTVAPAAPSNETLKAEIAALAGTFASETDGNALATVLREGPNSTAFAEMLGHLKAFKESDPKIKYVYTLEQRNGTVRFIVDANYGMPDGSGYLDVYDDAPAELKTPVTVPIGVGPYTDKWGTFYSGYAPVDSGSNESVFVIGVDITA
;
A
#
# COMPACT_ATOMS: atom_id res chain seq x y z
N MET A 1 -11.08 -45.95 32.26
CA MET A 1 -9.94 -45.04 32.01
C MET A 1 -10.42 -43.61 32.18
N THR A 2 -9.56 -42.81 32.79
CA THR A 2 -9.80 -41.61 33.59
C THR A 2 -10.18 -40.36 32.78
N ALA A 3 -10.93 -39.46 33.41
CA ALA A 3 -11.27 -38.11 32.98
C ALA A 3 -10.06 -37.16 32.91
N TYR A 4 -10.16 -36.04 32.18
CA TYR A 4 -10.07 -34.68 32.78
C TYR A 4 -10.33 -33.55 31.77
N SER A 5 -11.08 -32.56 32.26
CA SER A 5 -11.34 -31.22 31.72
C SER A 5 -10.11 -30.33 31.88
N GLN A 6 -9.82 -29.44 30.93
CA GLN A 6 -9.18 -28.16 31.26
C GLN A 6 -9.65 -27.01 30.35
N ILE A 7 -10.03 -25.94 31.05
CA ILE A 7 -10.47 -24.63 30.60
C ILE A 7 -9.28 -23.64 30.73
N LYS A 8 -9.39 -22.52 30.01
CA LYS A 8 -8.72 -21.19 30.17
C LYS A 8 -7.47 -21.02 29.29
N ILE A 9 -7.11 -19.87 28.73
CA ILE A 9 -7.21 -18.43 29.06
C ILE A 9 -7.20 -17.73 27.66
N GLY A 10 -7.98 -16.72 27.27
CA GLY A 10 -8.47 -15.55 28.00
C GLY A 10 -7.60 -14.32 27.72
N ALA A 11 -7.74 -13.63 26.57
CA ALA A 11 -7.34 -12.22 26.40
C ALA A 11 -7.52 -11.75 24.93
N LEU A 12 -8.76 -11.47 24.47
CA LEU A 12 -8.95 -10.58 23.32
C LEU A 12 -10.35 -9.98 23.23
N VAL A 13 -10.92 -9.53 24.35
CA VAL A 13 -12.08 -8.63 24.35
C VAL A 13 -11.96 -7.77 25.61
N LEU A 14 -12.17 -6.46 25.49
CA LEU A 14 -12.17 -5.40 26.53
C LEU A 14 -10.92 -4.52 26.63
N VAL A 15 -10.72 -3.63 25.64
CA VAL A 15 -10.22 -2.27 25.90
C VAL A 15 -11.05 -1.28 25.09
N LEU A 16 -12.33 -1.14 25.45
CA LEU A 16 -13.19 -0.05 24.94
C LEU A 16 -14.35 0.23 25.89
N ALA A 17 -14.06 0.52 27.15
CA ALA A 17 -14.98 1.17 28.09
C ALA A 17 -14.29 1.39 29.45
N ALA A 18 -13.70 2.57 29.67
CA ALA A 18 -13.58 3.16 31.01
C ALA A 18 -12.88 4.52 30.88
N LEU A 19 -13.64 5.62 30.88
CA LEU A 19 -13.22 6.91 31.44
C LEU A 19 -14.46 7.80 31.56
N LEU A 20 -15.32 7.45 32.52
CA LEU A 20 -16.39 8.32 33.02
C LEU A 20 -16.29 8.41 34.53
N LEU A 21 -16.12 9.66 34.99
CA LEU A 21 -16.59 10.25 36.24
C LEU A 21 -15.75 10.01 37.52
N PHE A 22 -15.06 11.08 37.94
CA PHE A 22 -15.07 11.48 39.35
C PHE A 22 -15.43 12.96 39.48
N ALA A 23 -16.26 13.21 40.49
CA ALA A 23 -17.03 14.42 40.72
C ALA A 23 -16.30 15.44 41.61
N GLY A 24 -16.66 16.71 41.39
CA GLY A 24 -17.04 17.67 42.43
C GLY A 24 -16.05 18.02 43.53
N CYS A 25 -15.50 19.23 43.46
CA CYS A 25 -15.31 20.09 44.62
C CYS A 25 -15.80 21.51 44.29
N THR A 26 -16.71 21.99 45.12
CA THR A 26 -17.41 23.29 45.15
C THR A 26 -16.47 24.44 45.48
N GLN A 27 -16.73 25.68 45.03
CA GLN A 27 -16.72 26.93 45.83
C GLN A 27 -17.10 28.19 44.98
N PRO A 28 -17.50 29.32 45.60
CA PRO A 28 -18.58 30.23 45.15
C PRO A 28 -18.16 31.46 44.33
N SER A 29 -19.12 32.08 43.63
CA SER A 29 -19.04 33.38 42.91
C SER A 29 -19.32 34.59 43.83
N PRO A 30 -19.23 35.88 43.38
CA PRO A 30 -18.44 36.51 42.30
C PRO A 30 -17.64 37.75 42.79
N ILE A 31 -16.62 38.19 42.03
CA ILE A 31 -16.17 39.59 42.07
C ILE A 31 -16.13 40.14 40.64
N VAL A 32 -16.86 41.22 40.43
CA VAL A 32 -16.95 41.97 39.18
C VAL A 32 -15.61 42.64 38.90
N GLN A 33 -15.00 42.34 37.75
CA GLN A 33 -14.01 43.23 37.14
C GLN A 33 -14.28 43.38 35.65
N THR A 34 -14.24 44.64 35.26
CA THR A 34 -14.64 45.27 34.00
C THR A 34 -14.03 44.63 32.76
N THR A 35 -14.90 44.42 31.76
CA THR A 35 -14.58 44.15 30.36
C THR A 35 -13.56 45.15 29.79
N PRO A 36 -12.42 44.68 29.25
CA PRO A 36 -11.79 45.29 28.10
C PRO A 36 -12.39 44.66 26.83
N ALA A 37 -12.66 45.50 25.82
CA ALA A 37 -13.18 45.12 24.51
C ALA A 37 -12.45 43.90 23.90
N PRO A 38 -13.13 43.05 23.11
CA PRO A 38 -12.47 41.93 22.46
C PRO A 38 -11.43 42.48 21.49
N THR A 39 -10.14 42.31 21.82
CA THR A 39 -9.09 42.35 20.81
C THR A 39 -9.40 41.23 19.84
N ALA A 40 -9.61 41.57 18.57
CA ALA A 40 -9.74 40.60 17.51
C ALA A 40 -8.48 39.72 17.51
N THR A 41 -8.61 38.50 18.03
CA THR A 41 -7.66 37.43 17.76
C THR A 41 -7.72 37.18 16.27
N THR A 42 -6.75 37.71 15.53
CA THR A 42 -6.49 37.28 14.16
C THR A 42 -6.31 35.77 14.22
N ALA A 43 -7.24 35.03 13.63
CA ALA A 43 -7.08 33.61 13.41
C ALA A 43 -5.74 33.41 12.70
N ALA A 44 -4.82 32.68 13.33
CA ALA A 44 -3.66 32.17 12.62
C ALA A 44 -4.18 31.41 11.38
N PRO A 45 -3.62 31.63 10.19
CA PRO A 45 -4.06 30.90 9.03
C PRO A 45 -3.83 29.42 9.31
N THR A 46 -4.91 28.63 9.26
CA THR A 46 -4.81 27.18 9.13
C THR A 46 -4.04 26.91 7.84
N VAL A 47 -2.73 26.70 7.95
CA VAL A 47 -1.90 26.24 6.84
C VAL A 47 -2.42 24.86 6.51
N ALA A 48 -3.15 24.74 5.39
CA ALA A 48 -3.43 23.44 4.80
C ALA A 48 -2.10 22.67 4.70
N PRO A 49 -2.05 21.37 5.07
CA PRO A 49 -0.81 20.62 4.98
C PRO A 49 -0.26 20.76 3.55
N ALA A 50 1.00 21.19 3.44
CA ALA A 50 1.67 21.30 2.17
C ALA A 50 1.65 19.92 1.48
N ALA A 51 1.47 19.90 0.16
CA ALA A 51 1.60 18.66 -0.60
C ALA A 51 2.97 18.02 -0.29
N PRO A 52 3.04 16.68 -0.18
CA PRO A 52 4.29 15.99 0.09
C PRO A 52 5.32 16.31 -0.99
N SER A 53 6.60 16.38 -0.61
CA SER A 53 7.69 16.53 -1.58
C SER A 53 7.81 15.29 -2.45
N ASN A 54 8.40 15.40 -3.64
CA ASN A 54 8.60 14.26 -4.54
C ASN A 54 9.36 13.11 -3.87
N GLU A 55 10.37 13.43 -3.05
CA GLU A 55 11.15 12.42 -2.33
C GLU A 55 10.33 11.75 -1.23
N THR A 56 9.42 12.49 -0.59
CA THR A 56 8.45 11.94 0.36
C THR A 56 7.50 10.98 -0.36
N LEU A 57 6.93 11.37 -1.50
CA LEU A 57 6.03 10.52 -2.29
C LEU A 57 6.72 9.23 -2.76
N LYS A 58 7.95 9.33 -3.26
CA LYS A 58 8.75 8.15 -3.65
C LYS A 58 8.98 7.22 -2.46
N ALA A 59 9.35 7.75 -1.30
CA ALA A 59 9.56 6.93 -0.11
C ALA A 59 8.26 6.25 0.36
N GLU A 60 7.15 6.98 0.35
CA GLU A 60 5.83 6.45 0.71
C GLU A 60 5.37 5.34 -0.24
N ILE A 61 5.46 5.55 -1.56
CA ILE A 61 5.02 4.55 -2.53
C ILE A 61 5.94 3.31 -2.54
N ALA A 62 7.25 3.49 -2.30
CA ALA A 62 8.18 2.39 -2.11
C ALA A 62 7.80 1.54 -0.89
N ALA A 63 7.47 2.18 0.23
CA ALA A 63 7.06 1.48 1.45
C ALA A 63 5.73 0.72 1.26
N LEU A 64 4.79 1.30 0.51
CA LEU A 64 3.53 0.65 0.16
C LEU A 64 3.78 -0.60 -0.69
N ALA A 65 4.57 -0.47 -1.76
CA ALA A 65 4.96 -1.61 -2.59
C ALA A 65 5.69 -2.68 -1.77
N GLY A 66 6.58 -2.30 -0.85
CA GLY A 66 7.27 -3.21 0.06
C GLY A 66 6.33 -3.99 0.98
N THR A 67 5.25 -3.35 1.45
CA THR A 67 4.21 -4.00 2.26
C THR A 67 3.48 -5.05 1.44
N PHE A 68 2.98 -4.68 0.27
CA PHE A 68 2.29 -5.62 -0.62
C PHE A 68 3.19 -6.76 -1.10
N ALA A 69 4.46 -6.49 -1.39
CA ALA A 69 5.42 -7.52 -1.76
C ALA A 69 5.66 -8.52 -0.63
N SER A 70 5.70 -8.06 0.63
CA SER A 70 5.88 -8.93 1.80
C SER A 70 4.66 -9.80 2.10
N GLU A 71 3.47 -9.37 1.68
CA GLU A 71 2.21 -10.10 1.81
C GLU A 71 1.91 -11.03 0.61
N THR A 72 2.67 -10.90 -0.47
CA THR A 72 2.51 -11.68 -1.70
C THR A 72 3.28 -13.01 -1.62
N ASP A 73 2.61 -14.12 -1.91
CA ASP A 73 3.27 -15.43 -2.05
C ASP A 73 4.05 -15.53 -3.37
N GLY A 74 5.38 -15.46 -3.31
CA GLY A 74 6.23 -15.59 -4.48
C GLY A 74 6.21 -16.97 -5.15
N ASN A 75 5.91 -18.05 -4.40
CA ASN A 75 5.74 -19.38 -5.00
C ASN A 75 4.46 -19.45 -5.83
N ALA A 76 3.41 -18.73 -5.39
CA ALA A 76 2.20 -18.56 -6.18
C ALA A 76 2.53 -17.82 -7.49
N LEU A 77 3.32 -16.75 -7.46
CA LEU A 77 3.77 -16.06 -8.69
C LEU A 77 4.58 -16.96 -9.63
N ALA A 78 5.48 -17.79 -9.10
CA ALA A 78 6.19 -18.77 -9.92
C ALA A 78 5.24 -19.79 -10.57
N THR A 79 4.19 -20.19 -9.85
CA THR A 79 3.13 -21.05 -10.38
C THR A 79 2.32 -20.34 -11.46
N VAL A 80 1.96 -19.08 -11.24
CA VAL A 80 1.28 -18.23 -12.24
C VAL A 80 2.10 -18.14 -13.52
N LEU A 81 3.41 -17.87 -13.41
CA LEU A 81 4.31 -17.77 -14.55
C LEU A 81 4.38 -19.07 -15.37
N ARG A 82 4.26 -20.22 -14.70
CA ARG A 82 4.29 -21.55 -15.33
C ARG A 82 2.95 -21.94 -15.97
N GLU A 83 1.83 -21.60 -15.35
CA GLU A 83 0.50 -22.10 -15.73
C GLU A 83 -0.32 -21.08 -16.56
N GLY A 84 0.01 -19.80 -16.47
CA GLY A 84 -0.58 -18.75 -17.26
C GLY A 84 -2.00 -18.32 -16.84
N PRO A 85 -2.66 -17.48 -17.65
CA PRO A 85 -3.84 -16.72 -17.25
C PRO A 85 -5.13 -17.53 -17.06
N ASN A 86 -5.16 -18.78 -17.52
CA ASN A 86 -6.31 -19.68 -17.36
C ASN A 86 -6.23 -20.54 -16.09
N SER A 87 -5.18 -20.36 -15.27
CA SER A 87 -4.96 -21.14 -14.05
C SER A 87 -5.72 -20.57 -12.84
N THR A 88 -5.99 -21.43 -11.86
CA THR A 88 -6.52 -21.01 -10.55
C THR A 88 -5.55 -20.06 -9.84
N ALA A 89 -4.25 -20.33 -9.90
CA ALA A 89 -3.23 -19.48 -9.29
C ALA A 89 -3.26 -18.05 -9.86
N PHE A 90 -3.46 -17.90 -11.18
CA PHE A 90 -3.59 -16.57 -11.79
C PHE A 90 -4.85 -15.85 -11.28
N ALA A 91 -5.98 -16.55 -11.22
CA ALA A 91 -7.23 -15.98 -10.72
C ALA A 91 -7.13 -15.54 -9.25
N GLU A 92 -6.45 -16.32 -8.41
CA GLU A 92 -6.21 -16.01 -7.00
C GLU A 92 -5.29 -14.79 -6.85
N MET A 93 -4.17 -14.75 -7.59
CA MET A 93 -3.27 -13.60 -7.59
C MET A 93 -3.97 -12.34 -8.10
N LEU A 94 -4.77 -12.44 -9.17
CA LEU A 94 -5.57 -11.32 -9.69
C LEU A 94 -6.54 -10.79 -8.63
N GLY A 95 -7.20 -11.68 -7.88
CA GLY A 95 -8.08 -11.30 -6.76
C GLY A 95 -7.32 -10.56 -5.67
N HIS A 96 -6.11 -11.01 -5.34
CA HIS A 96 -5.23 -10.36 -4.37
C HIS A 96 -4.86 -8.93 -4.80
N LEU A 97 -4.40 -8.75 -6.04
CA LEU A 97 -4.02 -7.42 -6.54
C LEU A 97 -5.21 -6.45 -6.60
N LYS A 98 -6.41 -6.95 -6.93
CA LYS A 98 -7.64 -6.14 -6.88
C LYS A 98 -7.95 -5.68 -5.46
N ALA A 99 -7.85 -6.58 -4.47
CA ALA A 99 -8.04 -6.22 -3.07
C ALA A 99 -7.03 -5.17 -2.59
N PHE A 100 -5.76 -5.29 -2.99
CA PHE A 100 -4.73 -4.27 -2.71
C PHE A 100 -5.08 -2.92 -3.32
N LYS A 101 -5.47 -2.90 -4.60
CA LYS A 101 -5.90 -1.67 -5.28
C LYS A 101 -7.10 -1.02 -4.58
N GLU A 102 -8.06 -1.81 -4.10
CA GLU A 102 -9.26 -1.32 -3.41
C GLU A 102 -8.98 -0.82 -1.98
N SER A 103 -7.82 -1.16 -1.39
CA SER A 103 -7.47 -0.78 -0.02
C SER A 103 -7.15 0.70 0.17
N ASP A 104 -6.67 1.39 -0.87
CA ASP A 104 -6.40 2.83 -0.85
C ASP A 104 -6.85 3.46 -2.19
N PRO A 105 -7.81 4.41 -2.17
CA PRO A 105 -8.31 5.06 -3.37
C PRO A 105 -7.27 5.88 -4.14
N LYS A 106 -6.10 6.16 -3.56
CA LYS A 106 -4.98 6.82 -4.26
C LYS A 106 -4.31 5.88 -5.28
N ILE A 107 -4.39 4.57 -5.06
CA ILE A 107 -3.74 3.58 -5.91
C ILE A 107 -4.46 3.54 -7.26
N LYS A 108 -3.73 3.88 -8.32
CA LYS A 108 -4.23 3.85 -9.68
C LYS A 108 -4.07 2.46 -10.30
N TYR A 109 -2.90 1.85 -10.16
CA TYR A 109 -2.60 0.50 -10.65
C TYR A 109 -1.83 -0.32 -9.62
N VAL A 110 -2.06 -1.63 -9.65
CA VAL A 110 -1.26 -2.63 -8.94
C VAL A 110 -1.01 -3.79 -9.90
N TYR A 111 0.23 -4.19 -10.04
CA TYR A 111 0.64 -5.23 -10.97
C TYR A 111 1.86 -5.98 -10.46
N THR A 112 2.14 -7.11 -11.09
CA THR A 112 3.32 -7.94 -10.84
C THR A 112 4.16 -8.02 -12.11
N LEU A 113 5.47 -7.98 -11.94
CA LEU A 113 6.43 -8.02 -13.02
C LEU A 113 7.38 -9.22 -12.86
N GLU A 114 7.86 -9.72 -13.99
CA GLU A 114 9.02 -10.58 -14.10
C GLU A 114 10.19 -9.76 -14.65
N GLN A 115 11.30 -9.70 -13.92
CA GLN A 115 12.58 -9.28 -14.46
C GLN A 115 13.44 -10.50 -14.76
N ARG A 116 13.76 -10.69 -16.03
CA ARG A 116 14.60 -11.80 -16.49
C ARG A 116 15.42 -11.38 -17.70
N ASN A 117 16.73 -11.59 -17.64
CA ASN A 117 17.67 -11.29 -18.73
C ASN A 117 17.58 -9.84 -19.27
N GLY A 118 17.29 -8.87 -18.38
CA GLY A 118 17.14 -7.46 -18.76
C GLY A 118 15.80 -7.11 -19.44
N THR A 119 14.88 -8.07 -19.55
CA THR A 119 13.50 -7.84 -20.00
C THR A 119 12.57 -7.78 -18.80
N VAL A 120 11.65 -6.82 -18.83
CA VAL A 120 10.58 -6.65 -17.84
C VAL A 120 9.27 -7.02 -18.51
N ARG A 121 8.51 -7.93 -17.90
CA ARG A 121 7.21 -8.39 -18.42
C ARG A 121 6.16 -8.33 -17.34
N PHE A 122 4.94 -7.95 -17.69
CA PHE A 122 3.79 -8.04 -16.79
C PHE A 122 3.39 -9.50 -16.61
N ILE A 123 3.09 -9.90 -15.38
CA ILE A 123 2.58 -11.24 -15.07
C ILE A 123 1.09 -11.12 -14.81
N VAL A 124 0.71 -10.45 -13.72
CA VAL A 124 -0.69 -10.22 -13.33
C VAL A 124 -0.88 -8.73 -13.10
N ASP A 125 -1.95 -8.20 -13.68
CA ASP A 125 -2.37 -6.81 -13.55
C ASP A 125 -3.76 -6.78 -12.93
N ALA A 126 -4.00 -5.94 -11.91
CA ALA A 126 -5.33 -5.80 -11.30
C ALA A 126 -6.41 -5.42 -12.33
N ASN A 127 -6.02 -4.77 -13.42
CA ASN A 127 -6.86 -4.39 -14.56
C ASN A 127 -6.83 -5.41 -15.71
N TYR A 128 -6.30 -6.62 -15.52
CA TYR A 128 -6.25 -7.64 -16.58
C TYR A 128 -7.62 -7.86 -17.25
N GLY A 129 -7.64 -7.78 -18.58
CA GLY A 129 -8.86 -7.87 -19.40
C GLY A 129 -9.65 -6.57 -19.53
N MET A 130 -9.20 -5.47 -18.91
CA MET A 130 -9.76 -4.12 -19.08
C MET A 130 -8.96 -3.33 -20.14
N PRO A 131 -9.53 -2.27 -20.74
CA PRO A 131 -8.84 -1.47 -21.77
C PRO A 131 -7.52 -0.84 -21.33
N ASP A 132 -7.36 -0.59 -20.03
CA ASP A 132 -6.17 0.01 -19.42
C ASP A 132 -5.28 -1.01 -18.69
N GLY A 133 -5.54 -2.31 -18.83
CA GLY A 133 -4.71 -3.37 -18.25
C GLY A 133 -3.67 -3.92 -19.23
N SER A 134 -2.53 -4.33 -18.70
CA SER A 134 -1.53 -5.12 -19.44
C SER A 134 -1.98 -6.57 -19.64
N GLY A 135 -1.48 -7.19 -20.71
CA GLY A 135 -1.63 -8.61 -20.98
C GLY A 135 -0.60 -9.47 -20.24
N TYR A 136 -0.88 -10.78 -20.17
CA TYR A 136 0.04 -11.74 -19.59
C TYR A 136 1.31 -11.87 -20.44
N LEU A 137 2.46 -11.65 -19.81
CA LEU A 137 3.79 -11.60 -20.43
C LEU A 137 3.99 -10.49 -21.47
N ASP A 138 3.15 -9.45 -21.45
CA ASP A 138 3.40 -8.25 -22.22
C ASP A 138 4.72 -7.61 -21.76
N VAL A 139 5.55 -7.22 -22.71
CA VAL A 139 6.81 -6.52 -22.43
C VAL A 139 6.50 -5.09 -22.00
N TYR A 140 7.17 -4.63 -20.94
CA TYR A 140 7.08 -3.25 -20.48
C TYR A 140 8.14 -2.39 -21.20
N ASP A 141 7.86 -2.04 -22.46
CA ASP A 141 8.81 -1.34 -23.34
C ASP A 141 9.20 0.06 -22.84
N ASP A 142 8.29 0.74 -22.17
CA ASP A 142 8.42 2.08 -21.59
C ASP A 142 8.68 2.07 -20.07
N ALA A 143 9.17 0.94 -19.54
CA ALA A 143 9.55 0.83 -18.13
C ALA A 143 10.61 1.89 -17.74
N PRO A 144 10.53 2.44 -16.50
CA PRO A 144 11.54 3.35 -16.00
C PRO A 144 12.92 2.70 -15.92
N ALA A 145 13.98 3.53 -15.93
CA ALA A 145 15.36 3.05 -16.01
C ALA A 145 15.75 2.13 -14.84
N GLU A 146 15.14 2.34 -13.68
CA GLU A 146 15.32 1.59 -12.44
C GLU A 146 14.90 0.12 -12.59
N LEU A 147 13.96 -0.19 -13.48
CA LEU A 147 13.54 -1.57 -13.77
C LEU A 147 14.44 -2.29 -14.79
N LYS A 148 15.42 -1.61 -15.38
CA LYS A 148 16.38 -2.24 -16.31
C LYS A 148 17.39 -3.13 -15.58
N THR A 149 17.55 -2.92 -14.28
CA THR A 149 18.33 -3.78 -13.39
C THR A 149 17.40 -4.49 -12.41
N PRO A 150 17.77 -5.69 -11.93
CA PRO A 150 16.97 -6.39 -10.92
C PRO A 150 16.72 -5.53 -9.69
N VAL A 151 15.45 -5.36 -9.33
CA VAL A 151 15.04 -4.69 -8.09
C VAL A 151 15.35 -5.63 -6.94
N THR A 152 16.12 -5.15 -5.95
CA THR A 152 16.56 -5.98 -4.80
C THR A 152 16.06 -5.44 -3.46
N VAL A 153 15.53 -4.22 -3.44
CA VAL A 153 14.89 -3.57 -2.30
C VAL A 153 13.73 -2.72 -2.80
N PRO A 154 12.75 -2.36 -1.95
CA PRO A 154 11.72 -1.41 -2.33
C PRO A 154 12.31 -0.07 -2.79
N ILE A 155 11.83 0.43 -3.93
CA ILE A 155 12.23 1.71 -4.52
C ILE A 155 11.01 2.49 -4.97
N GLY A 156 11.13 3.82 -4.94
CA GLY A 156 10.12 4.74 -5.45
C GLY A 156 10.69 5.53 -6.61
N VAL A 157 9.94 5.61 -7.70
CA VAL A 157 10.34 6.23 -8.96
C VAL A 157 9.30 7.28 -9.36
N GLY A 158 9.74 8.30 -10.10
CA GLY A 158 8.86 9.25 -10.75
C GLY A 158 8.99 10.70 -10.29
N PRO A 159 8.12 11.59 -10.80
CA PRO A 159 7.09 11.27 -11.77
C PRO A 159 7.71 10.84 -13.11
N TYR A 160 7.18 9.80 -13.74
CA TYR A 160 7.55 9.40 -15.11
C TYR A 160 6.28 9.10 -15.92
N THR A 161 6.41 9.10 -17.24
CA THR A 161 5.28 8.92 -18.15
C THR A 161 5.46 7.65 -18.97
N ASP A 162 4.39 6.87 -19.06
CA ASP A 162 4.26 5.71 -19.93
C ASP A 162 2.95 5.80 -20.75
N LYS A 163 2.59 4.74 -21.47
CA LYS A 163 1.37 4.72 -22.30
C LYS A 163 0.05 4.86 -21.52
N TRP A 164 0.06 4.67 -20.20
CA TRP A 164 -1.14 4.74 -19.35
C TRP A 164 -1.27 6.06 -18.60
N GLY A 165 -0.21 6.87 -18.51
CA GLY A 165 -0.25 8.19 -17.88
C GLY A 165 1.07 8.62 -17.25
N THR A 166 0.98 9.50 -16.25
CA THR A 166 2.13 9.99 -15.49
C THR A 166 1.97 9.61 -14.02
N PHE A 167 2.98 8.92 -13.48
CA PHE A 167 2.87 8.26 -12.18
C PHE A 167 4.10 8.48 -11.29
N TYR A 168 3.85 8.46 -9.98
CA TYR A 168 4.83 7.96 -9.03
C TYR A 168 4.58 6.47 -8.84
N SER A 169 5.64 5.68 -8.91
CA SER A 169 5.53 4.23 -8.83
C SER A 169 6.46 3.66 -7.76
N GLY A 170 5.93 2.72 -6.99
CA GLY A 170 6.68 1.91 -6.04
C GLY A 170 6.93 0.53 -6.63
N TYR A 171 8.17 0.06 -6.52
CA TYR A 171 8.57 -1.28 -6.93
C TYR A 171 9.23 -2.01 -5.79
N ALA A 172 8.80 -3.22 -5.49
CA ALA A 172 9.39 -4.03 -4.44
C ALA A 172 9.54 -5.49 -4.87
N PRO A 173 10.68 -6.14 -4.54
CA PRO A 173 10.91 -7.53 -4.90
C PRO A 173 10.04 -8.45 -4.06
N VAL A 174 9.51 -9.51 -4.68
CA VAL A 174 8.80 -10.59 -4.00
C VAL A 174 9.75 -11.78 -3.87
N ASP A 175 9.92 -12.27 -2.64
CA ASP A 175 10.70 -13.47 -2.41
C ASP A 175 9.93 -14.71 -2.88
N SER A 176 10.52 -15.44 -3.81
CA SER A 176 9.97 -16.68 -4.39
C SER A 176 10.94 -17.85 -4.30
N GLY A 177 12.15 -17.64 -3.77
CA GLY A 177 13.25 -18.60 -3.90
C GLY A 177 13.68 -18.92 -5.35
N SER A 178 13.16 -18.20 -6.36
CA SER A 178 13.57 -18.36 -7.76
C SER A 178 14.96 -17.79 -8.00
N ASN A 179 15.81 -18.56 -8.66
CA ASN A 179 17.13 -18.11 -9.10
C ASN A 179 17.14 -17.61 -10.56
N GLU A 180 16.01 -17.72 -11.26
CA GLU A 180 15.92 -17.46 -12.71
C GLU A 180 15.25 -16.11 -13.02
N SER A 181 14.27 -15.73 -12.19
CA SER A 181 13.47 -14.52 -12.37
C SER A 181 13.33 -13.78 -11.05
N VAL A 182 13.43 -12.46 -11.11
CA VAL A 182 13.05 -11.58 -10.00
C VAL A 182 11.61 -11.15 -10.20
N PHE A 183 10.76 -11.47 -9.22
CA PHE A 183 9.38 -11.01 -9.20
C PHE A 183 9.29 -9.68 -8.48
N VAL A 184 8.47 -8.76 -8.99
CA VAL A 184 8.32 -7.41 -8.45
C VAL A 184 6.85 -7.05 -8.36
N ILE A 185 6.42 -6.47 -7.23
CA ILE A 185 5.14 -5.75 -7.14
C ILE A 185 5.38 -4.31 -7.59
N GLY A 186 4.55 -3.84 -8.52
CA GLY A 186 4.44 -2.44 -8.91
C GLY A 186 3.15 -1.82 -8.39
N VAL A 187 3.23 -0.60 -7.88
CA VAL A 187 2.10 0.19 -7.40
C VAL A 187 2.23 1.60 -7.95
N ASP A 188 1.19 2.10 -8.61
CA ASP A 188 1.20 3.44 -9.20
C ASP A 188 0.19 4.35 -8.52
N ILE A 189 0.58 5.60 -8.30
CA ILE A 189 -0.33 6.72 -8.00
C ILE A 189 -0.16 7.81 -9.05
N THR A 190 -1.25 8.49 -9.39
CA THR A 190 -1.21 9.62 -10.33
C THR A 190 -0.34 10.75 -9.78
N ALA A 191 0.51 11.33 -10.65
CA ALA A 191 1.36 12.47 -10.32
C ALA A 191 0.62 13.80 -10.17
#